data_AF-A0A1E3ANI9-F1
#
_entry.id   AF-A0A1E3ANI9-F1
#
_cell.length_a   1.000
_cell.length_b   1.000
_cell.length_c   1.000
_cell.angle_alpha   90.00
_cell.angle_beta   90.00
_cell.angle_gamma   90.00
#
_symmetry.space_group_name_H-M   'P 1'
#
loop_
_entity.id
_entity.type
_entity.pdbx_description
1 polymer ?
#
loop_
_entity_poly.entity_id
_entity_poly.type
_entity_poly.pdbx_seq_one_letter_code
_entity_poly.pdbx_strand_id
1 'polypeptide(L)'
;MENKREKNLMNMASKLDAITNSDGEITKLAFSIVEDKDDSATVELCKKISEFAKNEIKQIVQIAQALKDEIVSYYGYIRVKEICNDKKLLPVEEEKSLGELLNELDELVGLKKVKAAVNDLIAYQKVQKLREKEGLFSSKSTLHLAFTGNPGTGKTTVARIVGRIYKQIGLLSKGHFLEVSRTDLIAGYQGQTALKVKEVIERAKGGVLFIDEAYSITENDHSDSYGRECLTELTKALEDYRDDLVVIVAGYTEPMKLFFESNPGLKSRFNTFIEFEDYDEEELDGIMNMMCKKNDYVLSKNGVEKVKAIIAYGVAHKGEEFANGRLVRNLYEDMVMNHARRVNGIDKPSREDLMELKADDIPSVAEKED
;
A
#
# COMPACT_ATOMS: atom_id res chain seq x y z
N MET A 1 -19.39 -30.11 -15.43
CA MET A 1 -17.91 -30.07 -15.60
C MET A 1 -17.17 -30.25 -14.27
N GLU A 2 -17.74 -29.83 -13.13
CA GLU A 2 -17.15 -29.97 -11.78
C GLU A 2 -16.71 -31.41 -11.43
N ASN A 3 -17.58 -32.39 -11.66
CA ASN A 3 -17.33 -33.80 -11.30
C ASN A 3 -16.09 -34.45 -11.98
N LYS A 4 -15.58 -33.87 -13.08
CA LYS A 4 -14.37 -34.38 -13.76
C LYS A 4 -13.08 -33.91 -13.08
N ARG A 5 -13.06 -32.67 -12.58
CA ARG A 5 -11.88 -32.07 -11.92
C ARG A 5 -11.66 -32.69 -10.54
N GLU A 6 -12.74 -32.92 -9.80
CA GLU A 6 -12.72 -33.59 -8.49
C GLU A 6 -12.13 -35.01 -8.60
N LYS A 7 -12.59 -35.78 -9.59
CA LYS A 7 -12.07 -37.14 -9.85
C LYS A 7 -10.60 -37.14 -10.24
N ASN A 8 -10.16 -36.15 -11.02
CA ASN A 8 -8.75 -36.03 -11.41
C ASN A 8 -7.87 -35.69 -10.21
N LEU A 9 -8.30 -34.73 -9.39
CA LEU A 9 -7.59 -34.32 -8.16
C LEU A 9 -7.43 -35.51 -7.21
N MET A 10 -8.52 -36.25 -6.94
CA MET A 10 -8.49 -37.43 -6.08
C MET A 10 -7.58 -38.54 -6.62
N ASN A 11 -7.60 -38.78 -7.94
CA ASN A 11 -6.76 -39.79 -8.57
C ASN A 11 -5.26 -39.45 -8.49
N MET A 12 -4.90 -38.18 -8.70
CA MET A 12 -3.51 -37.73 -8.59
C MET A 12 -3.03 -37.74 -7.13
N ALA A 13 -3.89 -37.37 -6.19
CA ALA A 13 -3.58 -37.43 -4.75
C ALA A 13 -3.30 -38.88 -4.33
N SER A 14 -4.15 -39.83 -4.76
CA SER A 14 -3.99 -41.26 -4.46
C SER A 14 -2.71 -41.85 -5.04
N LYS A 15 -2.33 -41.44 -6.26
CA LYS A 15 -1.08 -41.86 -6.91
C LYS A 15 0.16 -41.31 -6.20
N LEU A 16 0.12 -40.04 -5.79
CA LEU A 16 1.23 -39.43 -5.06
C LEU A 16 1.40 -40.10 -3.70
N ASP A 17 0.31 -40.36 -3.00
CA ASP A 17 0.28 -41.04 -1.71
C ASP A 17 0.92 -42.44 -1.77
N ALA A 18 0.52 -43.25 -2.77
CA ALA A 18 1.03 -44.60 -2.96
C ALA A 18 2.54 -44.65 -3.30
N ILE A 19 3.07 -43.66 -4.01
CA ILE A 19 4.50 -43.64 -4.41
C ILE A 19 5.37 -43.06 -3.30
N THR A 20 4.81 -42.21 -2.44
CA THR A 20 5.52 -41.56 -1.33
C THR A 20 5.38 -42.32 -0.01
N ASN A 21 4.57 -43.39 0.04
CA ASN A 21 4.19 -44.11 1.27
C ASN A 21 3.66 -43.16 2.36
N SER A 22 2.78 -42.24 1.98
CA SER A 22 2.21 -41.22 2.89
C SER A 22 1.02 -41.70 3.73
N ASP A 23 0.79 -43.02 3.83
CA ASP A 23 -0.26 -43.67 4.64
C ASP A 23 -1.68 -43.05 4.53
N GLY A 24 -2.04 -42.58 3.34
CA GLY A 24 -3.34 -42.00 3.02
C GLY A 24 -3.51 -40.52 3.39
N GLU A 25 -2.48 -39.84 3.92
CA GLU A 25 -2.55 -38.43 4.31
C GLU A 25 -2.85 -37.50 3.14
N ILE A 26 -2.19 -37.69 1.99
CA ILE A 26 -2.37 -36.83 0.80
C ILE A 26 -3.78 -37.02 0.23
N THR A 27 -4.27 -38.26 0.27
CA THR A 27 -5.61 -38.61 -0.20
C THR A 27 -6.69 -38.03 0.73
N LYS A 28 -6.47 -38.02 2.05
CA LYS A 28 -7.38 -37.39 3.02
C LYS A 28 -7.46 -35.88 2.82
N LEU A 29 -6.32 -35.21 2.64
CA LEU A 29 -6.29 -33.77 2.36
C LEU A 29 -7.05 -33.43 1.07
N ALA A 30 -6.85 -34.20 0.00
CA ALA A 30 -7.59 -34.02 -1.25
C ALA A 30 -9.11 -34.26 -1.08
N PHE A 31 -9.51 -35.20 -0.22
CA PHE A 31 -10.91 -35.46 0.08
C PHE A 31 -11.57 -34.28 0.80
N SER A 32 -10.93 -33.75 1.85
CA SER A 32 -11.41 -32.56 2.58
C SER A 32 -11.50 -31.32 1.69
N ILE A 33 -10.64 -31.20 0.67
CA ILE A 33 -10.71 -30.13 -0.32
C ILE A 33 -11.96 -30.26 -1.21
N VAL A 34 -12.29 -31.47 -1.64
CA VAL A 34 -13.41 -31.71 -2.57
C VAL A 34 -14.77 -31.65 -1.87
N GLU A 35 -14.89 -32.25 -0.68
CA GLU A 35 -16.17 -32.35 0.04
C GLU A 35 -16.46 -31.07 0.85
N ASP A 36 -15.47 -30.59 1.61
CA ASP A 36 -15.67 -29.53 2.62
C ASP A 36 -15.16 -28.16 2.17
N LYS A 37 -14.51 -28.06 1.01
CA LYS A 37 -13.82 -26.86 0.50
C LYS A 37 -12.85 -26.27 1.53
N ASP A 38 -12.13 -27.14 2.23
CA ASP A 38 -11.23 -26.75 3.32
C ASP A 38 -9.97 -26.04 2.81
N ASP A 39 -9.89 -24.73 3.09
CA ASP A 39 -8.75 -23.87 2.75
C ASP A 39 -7.48 -24.28 3.53
N SER A 40 -7.60 -24.79 4.76
CA SER A 40 -6.45 -25.26 5.57
C SER A 40 -5.86 -26.55 4.98
N ALA A 41 -6.72 -27.49 4.56
CA ALA A 41 -6.29 -28.70 3.87
C ALA A 41 -5.60 -28.38 2.53
N THR A 42 -6.07 -27.34 1.83
CA THR A 42 -5.44 -26.85 0.59
C THR A 42 -4.03 -26.31 0.84
N VAL A 43 -3.83 -25.50 1.88
CA VAL A 43 -2.50 -24.97 2.27
C VAL A 43 -1.53 -26.11 2.60
N GLU A 44 -1.99 -27.08 3.38
CA GLU A 44 -1.17 -28.23 3.79
C GLU A 44 -0.78 -29.11 2.60
N LEU A 45 -1.72 -29.38 1.70
CA LEU A 45 -1.47 -30.13 0.47
C LEU A 45 -0.47 -29.40 -0.43
N CYS A 46 -0.59 -28.08 -0.61
CA CYS A 46 0.35 -27.30 -1.41
C CYS A 46 1.76 -27.24 -0.80
N LYS A 47 1.90 -27.27 0.53
CA LYS A 47 3.20 -27.39 1.21
C LYS A 47 3.85 -28.75 0.92
N LYS A 48 3.11 -29.85 1.12
CA LYS A 48 3.59 -31.20 0.83
C LYS A 48 4.01 -31.35 -0.64
N ILE A 49 3.21 -30.84 -1.58
CA ILE A 49 3.56 -30.82 -3.01
C ILE A 49 4.88 -30.07 -3.28
N SER A 50 5.11 -28.94 -2.61
CA SER A 50 6.33 -28.15 -2.75
C SER A 50 7.57 -28.85 -2.17
N GLU A 51 7.39 -29.69 -1.15
CA GLU A 51 8.44 -30.56 -0.61
C GLU A 51 8.77 -31.68 -1.60
N PHE A 52 7.76 -32.35 -2.16
CA PHE A 52 7.94 -33.40 -3.16
C PHE A 52 8.52 -32.90 -4.49
N ALA A 53 8.29 -31.63 -4.84
CA ALA A 53 8.89 -31.00 -6.02
C ALA A 53 10.43 -30.89 -5.94
N LYS A 54 11.02 -31.02 -4.73
CA LYS A 54 12.47 -31.00 -4.51
C LYS A 54 13.08 -32.40 -4.41
N ASN A 55 12.31 -33.45 -4.64
CA ASN A 55 12.75 -34.84 -4.49
C ASN A 55 13.67 -35.27 -5.66
N GLU A 56 14.63 -36.17 -5.40
CA GLU A 56 15.56 -36.69 -6.41
C GLU A 56 14.89 -37.68 -7.39
N ILE A 57 13.75 -38.27 -7.00
CA ILE A 57 12.99 -39.22 -7.82
C ILE A 57 12.10 -38.46 -8.81
N LYS A 58 12.50 -38.46 -10.10
CA LYS A 58 11.78 -37.78 -11.19
C LYS A 58 10.27 -38.11 -11.26
N GLN A 59 9.89 -39.35 -10.97
CA GLN A 59 8.50 -39.78 -11.00
C GLN A 59 7.64 -39.09 -9.92
N ILE A 60 8.20 -38.88 -8.72
CA ILE A 60 7.52 -38.15 -7.62
C ILE A 60 7.32 -36.69 -8.01
N VAL A 61 8.37 -36.05 -8.56
CA VAL A 61 8.31 -34.65 -9.00
C VAL A 61 7.25 -34.44 -10.09
N GLN A 62 7.17 -35.35 -11.07
CA GLN A 62 6.17 -35.28 -12.14
C GLN A 62 4.73 -35.39 -11.61
N ILE A 63 4.48 -36.30 -10.67
CA ILE A 63 3.14 -36.51 -10.11
C ILE A 63 2.76 -35.37 -9.17
N ALA A 64 3.70 -34.84 -8.38
CA ALA A 64 3.48 -33.67 -7.54
C ALA A 64 3.15 -32.42 -8.39
N GLN A 65 3.83 -32.23 -9.52
CA GLN A 65 3.54 -31.15 -10.46
C GLN A 65 2.16 -31.31 -11.12
N ALA A 66 1.80 -32.54 -11.55
CA ALA A 66 0.48 -32.81 -12.10
C ALA A 66 -0.64 -32.58 -11.06
N LEU A 67 -0.40 -32.93 -9.79
CA LEU A 67 -1.35 -32.67 -8.70
C LEU A 67 -1.52 -31.16 -8.46
N LYS A 68 -0.43 -30.39 -8.52
CA LYS A 68 -0.47 -28.92 -8.46
C LYS A 68 -1.34 -28.32 -9.56
N ASP A 69 -1.18 -28.80 -10.79
CA ASP A 69 -1.93 -28.30 -11.94
C ASP A 69 -3.43 -28.62 -11.81
N GLU A 70 -3.78 -29.78 -11.25
CA GLU A 70 -5.17 -30.15 -10.96
C GLU A 70 -5.79 -29.31 -9.83
N ILE A 71 -5.03 -28.93 -8.78
CA ILE A 71 -5.50 -27.99 -7.74
C ILE A 71 -5.80 -26.61 -8.34
N VAL A 72 -4.91 -26.12 -9.22
CA VAL A 72 -5.10 -24.85 -9.93
C VAL A 72 -6.29 -24.92 -10.90
N SER A 73 -6.50 -26.06 -11.56
CA SER A 73 -7.66 -26.31 -12.41
C SER A 73 -8.98 -26.37 -11.62
N TYR A 74 -8.94 -26.90 -10.39
CA TYR A 74 -10.11 -27.03 -9.51
C TYR A 74 -10.56 -25.67 -8.95
N TYR A 75 -9.67 -24.91 -8.31
CA TYR A 75 -10.01 -23.62 -7.67
C TYR A 75 -9.82 -22.39 -8.57
N GLY A 76 -8.97 -22.48 -9.59
CA GLY A 76 -8.45 -21.32 -10.32
C GLY A 76 -7.20 -20.73 -9.65
N TYR A 77 -6.24 -20.27 -10.47
CA TYR A 77 -4.93 -19.80 -10.01
C TYR A 77 -5.01 -18.66 -8.97
N ILE A 78 -5.93 -17.71 -9.15
CA ILE A 78 -6.11 -16.56 -8.25
C ILE A 78 -6.56 -17.05 -6.86
N ARG A 79 -7.54 -17.95 -6.82
CA ARG A 79 -8.07 -18.51 -5.56
C ARG A 79 -7.06 -19.39 -4.85
N VAL A 80 -6.29 -20.21 -5.58
CA VAL A 80 -5.20 -21.00 -4.97
C VAL A 80 -4.12 -20.08 -4.39
N LYS A 81 -3.80 -18.97 -5.06
CA LYS A 81 -2.86 -17.97 -4.56
C LYS A 81 -3.38 -17.27 -3.30
N GLU A 82 -4.68 -16.98 -3.23
CA GLU A 82 -5.33 -16.43 -2.02
C GLU A 82 -5.27 -17.41 -0.85
N ILE A 83 -5.63 -18.67 -1.08
CA ILE A 83 -5.65 -19.72 -0.06
C ILE A 83 -4.23 -20.05 0.43
N CYS A 84 -3.26 -20.27 -0.48
CA CYS A 84 -1.88 -20.60 -0.13
C CYS A 84 -1.13 -19.45 0.55
N ASN A 85 -1.65 -18.22 0.42
CA ASN A 85 -1.12 -17.03 1.09
C ASN A 85 -1.71 -16.81 2.49
N ASP A 86 -2.24 -17.85 3.15
CA ASP A 86 -2.69 -17.75 4.55
C ASP A 86 -1.52 -17.68 5.55
N LYS A 87 -0.68 -16.66 5.33
CA LYS A 87 -0.20 -15.71 6.31
C LYS A 87 -0.23 -14.35 5.63
N LYS A 88 -1.05 -13.46 6.20
CA LYS A 88 -0.64 -12.09 6.56
C LYS A 88 0.79 -11.77 6.14
N LEU A 89 0.96 -11.32 4.91
CA LEU A 89 2.16 -10.66 4.44
C LEU A 89 1.69 -9.46 3.62
N LEU A 90 1.25 -8.42 4.34
CA LEU A 90 1.84 -7.12 4.08
C LEU A 90 3.34 -7.38 3.96
N PRO A 91 4.03 -6.88 2.92
CA PRO A 91 5.45 -7.15 2.76
C PRO A 91 6.11 -6.98 4.12
N VAL A 92 6.81 -8.02 4.60
CA VAL A 92 7.77 -7.81 5.70
C VAL A 92 8.83 -6.94 5.07
N GLU A 93 8.54 -5.65 5.04
CA GLU A 93 9.53 -4.62 4.91
C GLU A 93 10.54 -4.95 6.02
N GLU A 94 11.81 -5.10 5.62
CA GLU A 94 12.90 -5.25 6.58
C GLU A 94 12.67 -4.30 7.74
N GLU A 95 12.73 -4.81 8.97
CA GLU A 95 12.29 -4.09 10.15
C GLU A 95 13.28 -2.93 10.41
N LYS A 96 13.02 -1.80 9.74
CA LYS A 96 13.84 -0.60 9.82
C LYS A 96 13.82 -0.07 11.25
N SER A 97 15.00 0.29 11.72
CA SER A 97 15.17 0.99 12.99
C SER A 97 14.48 2.35 12.97
N LEU A 98 14.17 2.89 14.15
CA LEU A 98 13.63 4.25 14.27
C LEU A 98 14.53 5.28 13.59
N GLY A 99 15.85 5.14 13.70
CA GLY A 99 16.81 6.05 13.06
C GLY A 99 16.73 6.03 11.53
N GLU A 100 16.62 4.84 10.93
CA GLU A 100 16.47 4.71 9.47
C GLU A 100 15.14 5.29 8.97
N LEU A 101 14.05 5.11 9.73
CA LEU A 101 12.75 5.68 9.37
C LEU A 101 12.72 7.20 9.50
N LEU A 102 13.42 7.77 10.48
CA LEU A 102 13.58 9.21 10.62
C LEU A 102 14.43 9.77 9.48
N ASN A 103 15.50 9.08 9.09
CA ASN A 103 16.29 9.46 7.92
C ASN A 103 15.45 9.38 6.64
N GLU A 104 14.65 8.32 6.44
CA GLU A 104 13.73 8.20 5.29
C GLU A 104 12.71 9.34 5.26
N LEU A 105 12.20 9.76 6.43
CA LEU A 105 11.32 10.92 6.54
C LEU A 105 12.06 12.22 6.21
N ASP A 106 13.30 12.38 6.70
CA ASP A 106 14.13 13.57 6.50
C ASP A 106 14.59 13.73 5.04
N GLU A 107 14.82 12.62 4.33
CA GLU A 107 15.12 12.57 2.90
C GLU A 107 13.96 13.05 2.02
N LEU A 108 12.71 12.96 2.50
CA LEU A 108 11.59 13.53 1.76
C LEU A 108 11.74 15.05 1.69
N VAL A 109 11.64 15.57 0.47
CA VAL A 109 11.73 17.01 0.20
C VAL A 109 10.60 17.75 0.93
N GLY A 110 10.91 18.93 1.49
CA GLY A 110 9.94 19.74 2.23
C GLY A 110 9.49 19.13 3.57
N LEU A 111 8.19 19.27 3.85
CA LEU A 111 7.48 18.64 4.99
C LEU A 111 7.96 19.02 6.41
N LYS A 112 8.51 20.22 6.58
CA LYS A 112 9.05 20.68 7.89
C LYS A 112 8.05 20.53 9.04
N LYS A 113 6.77 20.87 8.82
CA LYS A 113 5.69 20.75 9.82
C LYS A 113 5.46 19.30 10.24
N VAL A 114 5.47 18.36 9.28
CA VAL A 114 5.33 16.91 9.54
C VAL A 114 6.51 16.41 10.37
N LYS A 115 7.73 16.73 9.94
CA LYS A 115 8.97 16.32 10.61
C LYS A 115 8.99 16.80 12.06
N ALA A 116 8.59 18.05 12.30
CA ALA A 116 8.46 18.60 13.64
C ALA A 116 7.42 17.83 14.48
N ALA A 117 6.21 17.62 13.96
CA ALA A 117 5.14 16.92 14.66
C ALA A 117 5.52 15.47 15.03
N VAL A 118 6.20 14.76 14.12
CA VAL A 118 6.71 13.40 14.39
C VAL A 118 7.75 13.41 15.51
N ASN A 119 8.69 14.36 15.49
CA ASN A 119 9.70 14.50 16.54
C ASN A 119 9.08 14.84 17.91
N ASP A 120 8.10 15.74 17.95
CA ASP A 120 7.37 16.10 19.16
C ASP A 120 6.66 14.88 19.76
N LEU A 121 6.04 14.05 18.90
CA LEU A 121 5.37 12.83 19.34
C LEU A 121 6.36 11.79 19.88
N ILE A 122 7.53 11.64 19.24
CA ILE A 122 8.59 10.74 19.73
C ILE A 122 9.05 11.19 21.11
N ALA A 123 9.28 12.49 21.29
CA ALA A 123 9.67 13.07 22.57
C ALA A 123 8.60 12.84 23.65
N TYR A 124 7.34 13.11 23.32
CA TYR A 124 6.19 12.86 24.20
C TYR A 124 6.12 11.38 24.63
N GLN A 125 6.17 10.45 23.67
CA GLN A 125 6.11 9.00 23.97
C GLN A 125 7.27 8.51 24.83
N LYS A 126 8.46 9.06 24.61
CA LYS A 126 9.62 8.75 25.45
C LYS A 126 9.36 9.15 26.91
N VAL A 127 8.77 10.33 27.15
CA VAL A 127 8.42 10.79 28.50
C VAL A 127 7.30 9.94 29.10
N GLN A 128 6.26 9.59 28.34
CA GLN A 128 5.18 8.73 28.83
C GLN A 128 5.69 7.36 29.29
N LYS A 129 6.58 6.74 28.51
CA LYS A 129 7.24 5.49 28.90
C LYS A 129 8.08 5.61 30.17
N LEU A 130 8.74 6.75 30.39
CA LEU A 130 9.46 7.00 31.64
C LEU A 130 8.49 7.14 32.83
N ARG A 131 7.37 7.84 32.64
CA ARG A 131 6.32 7.96 33.66
C ARG A 131 5.74 6.61 34.06
N GLU A 132 5.46 5.75 33.08
CA GLU A 132 4.95 4.40 33.33
C GLU A 132 5.93 3.53 34.13
N LYS A 133 7.23 3.63 33.83
CA LYS A 133 8.28 2.92 34.58
C LYS A 133 8.35 3.33 36.05
N GLU A 134 8.07 4.60 36.33
CA GLU A 134 8.00 5.13 37.70
C GLU A 134 6.62 4.93 38.36
N GLY A 135 5.71 4.18 37.72
CA GLY A 135 4.35 3.95 38.24
C GLY A 135 3.45 5.18 38.24
N LEU A 136 3.82 6.24 37.50
CA LEU A 136 3.04 7.46 37.37
C LEU A 136 1.94 7.29 36.32
N PHE A 137 0.86 8.07 36.45
CA PHE A 137 -0.18 8.14 35.44
C PHE A 137 0.39 8.59 34.08
N SER A 138 0.07 7.81 33.04
CA SER A 138 0.40 8.06 31.65
C SER A 138 -0.88 8.25 30.85
N SER A 139 -1.05 9.46 30.31
CA SER A 139 -2.14 9.78 29.38
C SER A 139 -1.88 9.17 28.02
N LYS A 140 -2.85 8.39 27.53
CA LYS A 140 -2.91 7.98 26.12
C LYS A 140 -3.59 9.09 25.32
N SER A 141 -2.88 9.66 24.35
CA SER A 141 -3.43 10.64 23.42
C SER A 141 -4.05 9.93 22.21
N THR A 142 -5.06 10.53 21.60
CA THR A 142 -5.48 10.14 20.24
C THR A 142 -4.38 10.49 19.25
N LEU A 143 -4.21 9.67 18.20
CA LEU A 143 -3.10 9.77 17.26
C LEU A 143 -3.58 9.91 15.80
N HIS A 144 -4.87 10.15 15.61
CA HIS A 144 -5.48 10.25 14.29
C HIS A 144 -5.08 11.55 13.61
N LEU A 145 -4.76 11.47 12.32
CA LEU A 145 -4.19 12.57 11.55
C LEU A 145 -5.09 12.93 10.37
N ALA A 146 -5.19 14.21 10.04
CA ALA A 146 -5.81 14.68 8.81
C ALA A 146 -4.74 15.27 7.89
N PHE A 147 -4.60 14.72 6.69
CA PHE A 147 -3.64 15.15 5.68
C PHE A 147 -4.36 15.91 4.56
N THR A 148 -4.12 17.20 4.44
CA THR A 148 -4.71 18.03 3.38
C THR A 148 -3.67 18.48 2.38
N GLY A 149 -4.03 18.61 1.10
CA GLY A 149 -3.17 19.19 0.07
C GLY A 149 -3.35 18.53 -1.29
N ASN A 150 -2.68 19.07 -2.30
CA ASN A 150 -2.84 18.65 -3.69
C ASN A 150 -2.29 17.23 -3.98
N PRO A 151 -2.65 16.61 -5.13
CA PRO A 151 -2.08 15.32 -5.52
C PRO A 151 -0.55 15.38 -5.60
N GLY A 152 0.12 14.28 -5.28
CA GLY A 152 1.56 14.18 -5.49
C GLY A 152 2.43 14.96 -4.49
N THR A 153 1.85 15.52 -3.42
CA THR A 153 2.61 16.18 -2.34
C THR A 153 3.21 15.22 -1.30
N GLY A 154 2.96 13.91 -1.43
CA GLY A 154 3.61 12.87 -0.61
C GLY A 154 2.80 12.34 0.58
N LYS A 155 1.51 12.69 0.70
CA LYS A 155 0.59 12.25 1.77
C LYS A 155 0.68 10.74 2.07
N THR A 156 0.48 9.89 1.07
CA THR A 156 0.49 8.42 1.22
C THR A 156 1.88 7.89 1.62
N THR A 157 2.94 8.47 1.07
CA THR A 157 4.33 8.11 1.41
C THR A 157 4.64 8.41 2.87
N VAL A 158 4.29 9.62 3.33
CA VAL A 158 4.46 10.02 4.73
C VAL A 158 3.63 9.14 5.66
N ALA A 159 2.37 8.87 5.32
CA ALA A 159 1.48 8.04 6.14
C ALA A 159 2.07 6.64 6.40
N ARG A 160 2.69 6.05 5.38
CA ARG A 160 3.35 4.74 5.49
C ARG A 160 4.55 4.78 6.44
N ILE A 161 5.41 5.80 6.32
CA ILE A 161 6.58 5.97 7.20
C ILE A 161 6.12 6.22 8.65
N VAL A 162 5.13 7.09 8.85
CA VAL A 162 4.57 7.39 10.18
C VAL A 162 4.03 6.14 10.87
N GLY A 163 3.33 5.26 10.16
CA GLY A 163 2.85 3.99 10.72
C GLY A 163 3.98 3.09 11.24
N ARG A 164 5.08 3.00 10.49
CA ARG A 164 6.27 2.25 10.91
C ARG A 164 6.96 2.91 12.11
N ILE A 165 7.06 4.24 12.12
CA ILE A 165 7.61 4.99 13.26
C ILE A 165 6.78 4.72 14.52
N TYR A 166 5.45 4.74 14.40
CA TYR A 166 4.53 4.52 15.52
C TYR A 166 4.70 3.12 16.12
N LYS A 167 4.94 2.11 15.29
CA LYS A 167 5.32 0.77 15.76
C LYS A 167 6.64 0.80 16.53
N GLN A 168 7.68 1.42 15.98
CA GLN A 168 9.00 1.48 16.64
C GLN A 168 8.97 2.19 17.99
N ILE A 169 8.12 3.21 18.14
CA ILE A 169 7.93 3.89 19.43
C ILE A 169 6.89 3.22 20.33
N GLY A 170 6.30 2.09 19.91
CA GLY A 170 5.40 1.27 20.71
C GLY A 170 3.96 1.79 20.82
N LEU A 171 3.53 2.64 19.89
CA LEU A 171 2.14 3.11 19.78
C LEU A 171 1.24 2.15 19.00
N LEU A 172 1.83 1.32 18.14
CA LEU A 172 1.11 0.34 17.31
C LEU A 172 1.77 -1.03 17.45
N SER A 173 0.96 -2.08 17.52
CA SER A 173 1.44 -3.45 17.68
C SER A 173 2.14 -4.02 16.43
N LYS A 174 1.77 -3.58 15.23
CA LYS A 174 2.30 -4.11 13.95
C LYS A 174 2.87 -3.05 13.01
N GLY A 175 2.33 -1.83 12.99
CA GLY A 175 2.76 -0.73 12.13
C GLY A 175 2.44 -0.88 10.65
N HIS A 176 1.57 -1.82 10.26
CA HIS A 176 1.24 -2.02 8.86
C HIS A 176 0.35 -0.91 8.32
N PHE A 177 0.29 -0.79 7.00
CA PHE A 177 -0.44 0.25 6.31
C PHE A 177 -1.57 -0.35 5.46
N LEU A 178 -2.80 0.08 5.68
CA LEU A 178 -3.97 -0.29 4.88
C LEU A 178 -4.57 0.97 4.25
N GLU A 179 -4.52 1.04 2.93
CA GLU A 179 -5.12 2.11 2.13
C GLU A 179 -6.50 1.70 1.64
N VAL A 180 -7.47 2.59 1.79
CA VAL A 180 -8.86 2.40 1.37
C VAL A 180 -9.42 3.68 0.78
N SER A 181 -10.46 3.53 -0.03
CA SER A 181 -11.25 4.61 -0.63
C SER A 181 -12.73 4.48 -0.26
N ARG A 182 -13.58 5.39 -0.76
CA ARG A 182 -15.05 5.30 -0.60
C ARG A 182 -15.60 3.93 -1.01
N THR A 183 -15.13 3.36 -2.11
CA THR A 183 -15.65 2.09 -2.66
C THR A 183 -15.33 0.91 -1.77
N ASP A 184 -14.29 0.99 -0.95
CA ASP A 184 -13.90 -0.03 0.02
C ASP A 184 -14.69 0.06 1.33
N LEU A 185 -15.26 1.23 1.63
CA LEU A 185 -16.00 1.47 2.88
C LEU A 185 -17.51 1.36 2.69
N ILE A 186 -18.04 1.82 1.56
CA ILE A 186 -19.49 1.86 1.29
C ILE A 186 -19.92 0.60 0.51
N ALA A 187 -21.03 0.00 0.93
CA ALA A 187 -21.67 -1.10 0.22
C ALA A 187 -22.82 -0.59 -0.67
N GLY A 188 -23.20 -1.40 -1.68
CA GLY A 188 -24.31 -1.06 -2.59
C GLY A 188 -25.71 -1.25 -1.98
N TYR A 189 -25.80 -1.85 -0.78
CA TYR A 189 -27.06 -2.20 -0.12
C TYR A 189 -27.10 -1.69 1.32
N GLN A 190 -28.28 -1.27 1.76
CA GLN A 190 -28.52 -0.76 3.12
C GLN A 190 -28.18 -1.78 4.20
N GLY A 191 -27.49 -1.33 5.25
CA GLY A 191 -27.09 -2.15 6.40
C GLY A 191 -25.83 -3.01 6.19
N GLN A 192 -25.26 -3.03 4.98
CA GLN A 192 -24.00 -3.73 4.72
C GLN A 192 -22.77 -2.83 4.91
N THR A 193 -22.94 -1.50 4.85
CA THR A 193 -21.85 -0.53 5.01
C THR A 193 -21.21 -0.66 6.40
N ALA A 194 -22.01 -0.78 7.47
CA ALA A 194 -21.46 -0.97 8.82
C ALA A 194 -20.59 -2.23 8.95
N LEU A 195 -21.00 -3.34 8.32
CA LEU A 195 -20.22 -4.59 8.33
C LEU A 195 -18.90 -4.42 7.58
N LYS A 196 -18.95 -3.80 6.39
CA LYS A 196 -17.78 -3.55 5.56
C LYS A 196 -16.76 -2.64 6.25
N VAL A 197 -17.22 -1.57 6.90
CA VAL A 197 -16.36 -0.70 7.71
C VAL A 197 -15.71 -1.50 8.84
N LYS A 198 -16.47 -2.32 9.59
CA LYS A 198 -15.91 -3.16 10.66
C LYS A 198 -14.82 -4.10 10.16
N GLU A 199 -15.04 -4.77 9.02
CA GLU A 199 -14.02 -5.64 8.42
C GLU A 199 -12.74 -4.88 8.06
N VAL A 200 -12.87 -3.67 7.51
CA VAL A 200 -11.72 -2.79 7.22
C VAL A 200 -11.01 -2.38 8.50
N ILE A 201 -11.75 -1.97 9.54
CA ILE A 201 -11.18 -1.63 10.85
C ILE A 201 -10.41 -2.81 11.44
N GLU A 202 -11.00 -4.01 11.47
CA GLU A 202 -10.34 -5.21 11.99
C GLU A 202 -9.03 -5.52 11.25
N ARG A 203 -9.01 -5.33 9.93
CA ARG A 203 -7.79 -5.47 9.12
C ARG A 203 -6.75 -4.40 9.43
N ALA A 204 -7.17 -3.19 9.78
CA ALA A 204 -6.26 -2.10 10.12
C ALA A 204 -5.70 -2.15 11.55
N LYS A 205 -6.33 -2.88 12.48
CA LYS A 205 -5.89 -3.00 13.88
C LYS A 205 -4.44 -3.47 14.03
N GLY A 206 -3.68 -2.71 14.80
CA GLY A 206 -2.25 -2.80 14.97
C GLY A 206 -1.46 -1.91 14.02
N GLY A 207 -2.14 -1.15 13.15
CA GLY A 207 -1.52 -0.40 12.07
C GLY A 207 -2.20 0.95 11.79
N VAL A 208 -2.00 1.41 10.56
CA VAL A 208 -2.55 2.64 10.02
C VAL A 208 -3.65 2.32 9.01
N LEU A 209 -4.84 2.88 9.21
CA LEU A 209 -5.90 2.96 8.20
C LEU A 209 -5.80 4.31 7.50
N PHE A 210 -5.45 4.31 6.22
CA PHE A 210 -5.40 5.50 5.38
C PHE A 210 -6.64 5.55 4.50
N ILE A 211 -7.45 6.59 4.63
CA ILE A 211 -8.64 6.83 3.83
C ILE A 211 -8.34 7.97 2.86
N ASP A 212 -8.14 7.64 1.59
CA ASP A 212 -7.92 8.66 0.56
C ASP A 212 -9.23 9.30 0.11
N GLU A 213 -9.17 10.58 -0.23
CA GLU A 213 -10.31 11.43 -0.60
C GLU A 213 -11.51 11.25 0.35
N ALA A 214 -11.28 11.32 1.66
CA ALA A 214 -12.27 10.96 2.68
C ALA A 214 -13.57 11.78 2.60
N TYR A 215 -13.49 13.02 2.11
CA TYR A 215 -14.65 13.89 1.85
C TYR A 215 -15.67 13.24 0.90
N SER A 216 -15.20 12.41 -0.03
CA SER A 216 -16.05 11.71 -1.00
C SER A 216 -17.06 10.80 -0.32
N ILE A 217 -16.86 10.36 0.93
CA ILE A 217 -17.81 9.54 1.72
C ILE A 217 -19.18 10.25 1.85
N THR A 218 -19.19 11.58 1.90
CA THR A 218 -20.40 12.39 2.12
C THR A 218 -20.84 13.23 0.93
N GLU A 219 -20.12 13.24 -0.20
CA GLU A 219 -20.42 14.15 -1.33
C GLU A 219 -21.69 13.84 -2.14
N ASN A 220 -22.25 12.62 -2.04
CA ASN A 220 -23.39 12.24 -2.87
C ASN A 220 -24.74 12.47 -2.15
N ASP A 221 -25.43 13.55 -2.53
CA ASP A 221 -26.76 13.99 -2.04
C ASP A 221 -27.87 12.92 -2.11
N HIS A 222 -27.76 11.93 -3.02
CA HIS A 222 -28.73 10.83 -3.14
C HIS A 222 -28.41 9.60 -2.26
N SER A 223 -27.29 9.60 -1.53
CA SER A 223 -26.77 8.44 -0.77
C SER A 223 -26.43 8.74 0.69
N ASP A 224 -27.09 9.76 1.24
CA ASP A 224 -26.80 10.37 2.54
C ASP A 224 -26.84 9.36 3.71
N SER A 225 -27.64 8.29 3.60
CA SER A 225 -27.74 7.25 4.63
C SER A 225 -26.47 6.37 4.75
N TYR A 226 -25.85 5.99 3.63
CA TYR A 226 -24.70 5.08 3.65
C TYR A 226 -23.42 5.79 4.10
N GLY A 227 -23.21 7.03 3.64
CA GLY A 227 -22.09 7.85 4.09
C GLY A 227 -22.15 8.12 5.59
N ARG A 228 -23.33 8.48 6.11
CA ARG A 228 -23.53 8.70 7.55
C ARG A 228 -23.36 7.42 8.37
N GLU A 229 -23.83 6.28 7.88
CA GLU A 229 -23.60 4.97 8.51
C GLU A 229 -22.09 4.67 8.61
N CYS A 230 -21.35 4.88 7.51
CA CYS A 230 -19.90 4.73 7.48
C CYS A 230 -19.21 5.63 8.50
N LEU A 231 -19.55 6.92 8.53
CA LEU A 231 -18.97 7.87 9.46
C LEU A 231 -19.30 7.56 10.92
N THR A 232 -20.49 7.05 11.20
CA THR A 232 -20.91 6.66 12.56
C THR A 232 -20.04 5.51 13.06
N GLU A 233 -19.88 4.46 12.25
CA GLU A 233 -19.05 3.30 12.61
C GLU A 233 -17.56 3.66 12.68
N LEU A 234 -17.07 4.52 11.78
CA LEU A 234 -15.69 5.02 11.83
C LEU A 234 -15.46 5.82 13.13
N THR A 235 -16.35 6.75 13.46
CA THR A 235 -16.27 7.59 14.67
C THR A 235 -16.23 6.75 15.95
N LYS A 236 -16.98 5.66 15.99
CA LYS A 236 -16.94 4.68 17.08
C LYS A 236 -15.60 3.95 17.15
N ALA A 237 -15.09 3.47 16.01
CA ALA A 237 -13.81 2.77 15.94
C ALA A 237 -12.62 3.66 16.38
N LEU A 238 -12.66 4.96 16.08
CA LEU A 238 -11.65 5.93 16.54
C LEU A 238 -11.58 6.05 18.07
N GLU A 239 -12.66 5.73 18.80
CA GLU A 239 -12.64 5.71 20.27
C GLU A 239 -12.30 4.34 20.82
N ASP A 240 -12.97 3.29 20.32
CA ASP A 240 -12.85 1.93 20.83
C ASP A 240 -11.44 1.35 20.62
N TYR A 241 -10.76 1.77 19.55
CA TYR A 241 -9.47 1.19 19.14
C TYR A 241 -8.30 2.18 19.14
N ARG A 242 -8.46 3.36 19.76
CA ARG A 242 -7.44 4.43 19.78
C ARG A 242 -6.05 4.00 20.29
N ASP A 243 -5.99 2.91 21.05
CA ASP A 243 -4.76 2.39 21.66
C ASP A 243 -3.93 1.52 20.70
N ASP A 244 -4.50 1.04 19.61
CA ASP A 244 -3.81 0.15 18.64
C ASP A 244 -4.30 0.35 17.20
N LEU A 245 -4.86 1.52 16.87
CA LEU A 245 -5.30 1.89 15.54
C LEU A 245 -5.04 3.37 15.31
N VAL A 246 -4.39 3.71 14.21
CA VAL A 246 -4.26 5.09 13.75
C VAL A 246 -5.00 5.25 12.44
N VAL A 247 -6.01 6.12 12.41
CA VAL A 247 -6.68 6.52 11.19
C VAL A 247 -6.07 7.82 10.68
N ILE A 248 -5.73 7.82 9.39
CA ILE A 248 -5.29 8.99 8.64
C ILE A 248 -6.31 9.23 7.54
N VAL A 249 -6.97 10.38 7.57
CA VAL A 249 -7.86 10.81 6.47
C VAL A 249 -7.10 11.78 5.58
N ALA A 250 -7.19 11.61 4.27
CA ALA A 250 -6.51 12.44 3.29
C ALA A 250 -7.46 13.03 2.26
N GLY A 251 -7.07 14.17 1.67
CA GLY A 251 -7.82 14.80 0.59
C GLY A 251 -7.34 16.20 0.25
N TYR A 252 -8.06 16.87 -0.65
CA TYR A 252 -7.85 18.28 -0.97
C TYR A 252 -8.29 19.19 0.18
N THR A 253 -7.61 20.33 0.31
CA THR A 253 -7.74 21.22 1.48
C THR A 253 -9.16 21.73 1.68
N GLU A 254 -9.78 22.29 0.65
CA GLU A 254 -11.14 22.85 0.76
C GLU A 254 -12.22 21.76 0.96
N PRO A 255 -12.28 20.67 0.16
CA PRO A 255 -13.22 19.57 0.41
C PRO A 255 -13.08 18.95 1.80
N MET A 256 -11.86 18.76 2.30
CA MET A 256 -11.62 18.23 3.65
C MET A 256 -12.10 19.19 4.74
N LYS A 257 -11.95 20.50 4.55
CA LYS A 257 -12.45 21.50 5.49
C LYS A 257 -13.99 21.40 5.60
N LEU A 258 -14.70 21.36 4.48
CA LEU A 258 -16.15 21.18 4.43
C LEU A 258 -16.59 19.84 5.04
N PHE A 259 -15.84 18.78 4.77
CA PHE A 259 -16.07 17.45 5.35
C PHE A 259 -16.02 17.48 6.88
N PHE A 260 -15.01 18.14 7.48
CA PHE A 260 -14.92 18.25 8.94
C PHE A 260 -15.93 19.21 9.56
N GLU A 261 -16.27 20.30 8.88
CA GLU A 261 -17.32 21.23 9.33
C GLU A 261 -18.69 20.54 9.38
N SER A 262 -18.99 19.69 8.40
CA SER A 262 -20.23 18.91 8.34
C SER A 262 -20.27 17.76 9.35
N ASN A 263 -19.12 17.33 9.88
CA ASN A 263 -19.00 16.16 10.74
C ASN A 263 -18.23 16.48 12.05
N PRO A 264 -18.80 17.30 12.95
CA PRO A 264 -18.11 17.76 14.16
C PRO A 264 -17.74 16.62 15.11
N GLY A 265 -18.54 15.55 15.16
CA GLY A 265 -18.23 14.35 15.95
C GLY A 265 -16.94 13.67 15.49
N LEU A 266 -16.73 13.58 14.18
CA LEU A 266 -15.49 13.07 13.60
C LEU A 266 -14.34 14.04 13.87
N LYS A 267 -14.52 15.34 13.59
CA LYS A 267 -13.50 16.38 13.79
C LYS A 267 -12.91 16.37 15.21
N SER A 268 -13.74 16.14 16.24
CA SER A 268 -13.29 16.09 17.63
C SER A 268 -12.29 14.98 17.96
N ARG A 269 -12.22 13.92 17.14
CA ARG A 269 -11.30 12.77 17.31
C ARG A 269 -9.96 12.96 16.59
N PHE A 270 -9.87 13.94 15.69
CA PHE A 270 -8.64 14.35 15.02
C PHE A 270 -8.05 15.55 15.75
N ASN A 271 -6.86 15.38 16.31
CA ASN A 271 -6.15 16.45 17.03
C ASN A 271 -5.05 17.10 16.18
N THR A 272 -4.67 16.50 15.05
CA THR A 272 -3.53 16.90 14.25
C THR A 272 -3.96 17.05 12.79
N PHE A 273 -3.87 18.27 12.29
CA PHE A 273 -4.13 18.61 10.90
C PHE A 273 -2.81 19.02 10.26
N ILE A 274 -2.44 18.33 9.20
CA ILE A 274 -1.19 18.53 8.47
C ILE A 274 -1.54 18.93 7.04
N GLU A 275 -1.13 20.13 6.69
CA GLU A 275 -1.21 20.65 5.33
C GLU A 275 0.09 20.35 4.57
N PHE A 276 -0.07 19.73 3.41
CA PHE A 276 0.96 19.41 2.45
C PHE A 276 0.93 20.45 1.33
N GLU A 277 1.82 21.43 1.46
CA GLU A 277 2.01 22.51 0.49
C GLU A 277 2.54 21.97 -0.85
N ASP A 278 2.27 22.69 -1.93
CA ASP A 278 2.82 22.38 -3.25
C ASP A 278 4.34 22.57 -3.26
N TYR A 279 5.04 21.69 -3.96
CA TYR A 279 6.48 21.81 -4.13
C TYR A 279 6.85 23.01 -5.01
N ASP A 280 7.95 23.67 -4.67
CA ASP A 280 8.58 24.66 -5.55
C ASP A 280 9.41 24.00 -6.68
N GLU A 281 9.96 24.82 -7.58
CA GLU A 281 10.74 24.33 -8.72
C GLU A 281 11.99 23.54 -8.29
N GLU A 282 12.68 24.00 -7.24
CA GLU A 282 13.89 23.35 -6.74
C GLU A 282 13.55 22.01 -6.10
N GLU A 283 12.43 21.96 -5.37
CA GLU A 283 11.93 20.76 -4.73
C GLU A 283 11.49 19.69 -5.77
N LEU A 284 10.80 20.09 -6.84
CA LEU A 284 10.41 19.20 -7.93
C LEU A 284 11.63 18.68 -8.72
N ASP A 285 12.63 19.52 -8.98
CA ASP A 285 13.91 19.11 -9.58
C ASP A 285 14.64 18.12 -8.66
N GLY A 286 14.63 18.35 -7.35
CA GLY A 286 15.14 17.41 -6.36
C GLY A 286 14.47 16.04 -6.43
N ILE A 287 13.14 16.00 -6.56
CA ILE A 287 12.37 14.75 -6.72
C ILE A 287 12.77 14.03 -8.01
N MET A 288 12.92 14.75 -9.14
CA MET A 288 13.35 14.16 -10.41
C MET A 288 14.73 13.51 -10.29
N ASN A 289 15.68 14.23 -9.70
CA ASN A 289 17.04 13.74 -9.49
C ASN A 289 17.07 12.51 -8.57
N MET A 290 16.23 12.49 -7.52
CA MET A 290 16.07 11.34 -6.65
C MET A 290 15.54 10.11 -7.40
N MET A 291 14.53 10.29 -8.26
CA MET A 291 13.97 9.21 -9.09
C MET A 291 15.01 8.66 -10.07
N CYS A 292 15.76 9.53 -10.74
CA CYS A 292 16.83 9.12 -11.66
C CYS A 292 17.90 8.31 -10.93
N LYS A 293 18.43 8.84 -9.82
CA LYS A 293 19.48 8.20 -9.02
C LYS A 293 19.05 6.84 -8.46
N LYS A 294 17.79 6.72 -7.99
CA LYS A 294 17.24 5.47 -7.46
C LYS A 294 17.16 4.35 -8.49
N ASN A 295 17.03 4.71 -9.77
CA ASN A 295 16.86 3.77 -10.88
C ASN A 295 18.10 3.74 -11.80
N ASP A 296 19.26 4.16 -11.31
CA ASP A 296 20.53 4.17 -12.04
C ASP A 296 20.54 5.00 -13.35
N TYR A 297 19.63 5.98 -13.47
CA TYR A 297 19.62 6.92 -14.58
C TYR A 297 20.37 8.20 -14.26
N VAL A 298 20.99 8.79 -15.29
CA VAL A 298 21.70 10.08 -15.23
C VAL A 298 21.22 10.96 -16.36
N LEU A 299 20.85 12.20 -16.06
CA LEU A 299 20.48 13.19 -17.06
C LEU A 299 21.73 13.79 -17.70
N SER A 300 21.74 13.88 -19.03
CA SER A 300 22.76 14.67 -19.74
C SER A 300 22.61 16.16 -19.42
N LYS A 301 23.67 16.96 -19.63
CA LYS A 301 23.65 18.40 -19.31
C LYS A 301 22.46 19.13 -19.94
N ASN A 302 22.24 18.91 -21.24
CA ASN A 302 21.11 19.49 -21.97
C ASN A 302 19.77 18.90 -21.53
N GLY A 303 19.78 17.65 -21.04
CA GLY A 303 18.61 17.01 -20.47
C GLY A 303 18.14 17.70 -19.19
N VAL A 304 19.07 18.01 -18.29
CA VAL A 304 18.77 18.75 -17.04
C VAL A 304 18.10 20.09 -17.34
N GLU A 305 18.63 20.86 -18.29
CA GLU A 305 18.06 22.17 -18.66
C GLU A 305 16.62 22.05 -19.17
N LYS A 306 16.34 21.04 -19.99
CA LYS A 306 14.99 20.82 -20.55
C LYS A 306 13.99 20.34 -19.49
N VAL A 307 14.41 19.46 -18.57
CA VAL A 307 13.59 19.07 -17.41
C VAL A 307 13.25 20.31 -16.57
N LYS A 308 14.24 21.14 -16.24
CA LYS A 308 14.02 22.37 -15.46
C LYS A 308 13.04 23.31 -16.13
N ALA A 309 13.13 23.48 -17.45
CA ALA A 309 12.18 24.30 -18.20
C ALA A 309 10.74 23.76 -18.13
N ILE A 310 10.54 22.44 -18.21
CA ILE A 310 9.21 21.81 -18.08
C ILE A 310 8.66 21.99 -16.66
N ILE A 311 9.49 21.78 -15.64
CA ILE A 311 9.11 21.98 -14.23
C ILE A 311 8.73 23.44 -13.98
N ALA A 312 9.57 24.39 -14.40
CA ALA A 312 9.29 25.81 -14.25
C ALA A 312 8.00 26.22 -14.97
N TYR A 313 7.77 25.71 -16.17
CA TYR A 313 6.51 25.94 -16.88
C TYR A 313 5.30 25.41 -16.10
N GLY A 314 5.37 24.17 -15.58
CA GLY A 314 4.31 23.58 -14.77
C GLY A 314 4.05 24.36 -13.48
N VAL A 315 5.10 24.87 -12.84
CA VAL A 315 4.99 25.70 -11.62
C VAL A 315 4.39 27.08 -11.92
N ALA A 316 4.75 27.70 -13.04
CA ALA A 316 4.20 28.98 -13.46
C ALA A 316 2.72 28.90 -13.85
N HIS A 317 2.25 27.73 -14.30
CA HIS A 317 0.87 27.48 -14.73
C HIS A 317 0.13 26.55 -13.75
N LYS A 318 0.44 26.63 -12.45
CA LYS A 318 -0.27 25.89 -11.40
C LYS A 318 -1.76 26.26 -11.41
N GLY A 319 -2.60 25.29 -11.78
CA GLY A 319 -4.04 25.31 -11.47
C GLY A 319 -4.30 24.89 -10.03
N GLU A 320 -5.57 24.91 -9.61
CA GLU A 320 -5.99 24.50 -8.26
C GLU A 320 -5.61 23.05 -7.92
N GLU A 321 -5.53 22.16 -8.91
CA GLU A 321 -5.20 20.74 -8.75
C GLU A 321 -3.80 20.38 -9.29
N PHE A 322 -2.80 21.21 -9.02
CA PHE A 322 -1.44 20.94 -9.49
C PHE A 322 -0.91 19.57 -9.01
N ALA A 323 -0.39 18.77 -9.94
CA ALA A 323 -0.10 17.36 -9.70
C ALA A 323 1.25 17.08 -8.99
N ASN A 324 2.07 18.10 -8.72
CA ASN A 324 3.32 18.02 -7.94
C ASN A 324 4.21 16.82 -8.33
N GLY A 325 4.53 15.93 -7.38
CA GLY A 325 5.34 14.75 -7.64
C GLY A 325 4.74 13.79 -8.67
N ARG A 326 3.43 13.81 -8.92
CA ARG A 326 2.82 13.05 -10.03
C ARG A 326 3.22 13.64 -11.39
N LEU A 327 3.34 14.97 -11.52
CA LEU A 327 3.89 15.60 -12.73
C LEU A 327 5.30 15.10 -13.01
N VAL A 328 6.17 15.13 -11.99
CA VAL A 328 7.57 14.67 -12.09
C VAL A 328 7.64 13.18 -12.43
N ARG A 329 6.80 12.35 -11.79
CA ARG A 329 6.71 10.92 -12.08
C ARG A 329 6.30 10.66 -13.53
N ASN A 330 5.26 11.32 -14.02
CA ASN A 330 4.79 11.16 -15.39
C ASN A 330 5.87 11.59 -16.39
N LEU A 331 6.54 12.72 -16.14
CA LEU A 331 7.66 13.19 -16.94
C LEU A 331 8.81 12.17 -16.97
N TYR A 332 9.17 11.60 -15.81
CA TYR A 332 10.18 10.56 -15.71
C TYR A 332 9.79 9.28 -16.48
N GLU A 333 8.55 8.82 -16.37
CA GLU A 333 8.04 7.66 -17.09
C GLU A 333 8.07 7.89 -18.62
N ASP A 334 7.67 9.08 -19.08
CA ASP A 334 7.76 9.48 -20.49
C ASP A 334 9.22 9.48 -20.99
N MET A 335 10.16 10.01 -20.18
CA MET A 335 11.59 10.02 -20.48
C MET A 335 12.18 8.62 -20.61
N VAL A 336 11.86 7.72 -19.67
CA VAL A 336 12.32 6.33 -19.70
C VAL A 336 11.76 5.58 -20.92
N MET A 337 10.50 5.84 -21.28
CA MET A 337 9.90 5.23 -22.48
C MET A 337 10.60 5.69 -23.77
N ASN A 338 10.90 6.98 -23.89
CA ASN A 338 11.62 7.51 -25.06
C ASN A 338 13.07 7.02 -25.11
N HIS A 339 13.74 6.96 -23.96
CA HIS A 339 15.07 6.35 -23.84
C HIS A 339 15.07 4.89 -24.31
N ALA A 340 14.09 4.09 -23.89
CA ALA A 340 13.97 2.70 -24.32
C ALA A 340 13.81 2.58 -25.84
N ARG A 341 13.01 3.46 -26.47
CA ARG A 341 12.88 3.51 -27.94
C ARG A 341 14.20 3.83 -28.63
N ARG A 342 14.95 4.81 -28.11
CA ARG A 342 16.24 5.21 -28.65
C ARG A 342 17.27 4.09 -28.52
N VAL A 343 17.42 3.52 -27.32
CA VAL A 343 18.42 2.48 -27.04
C VAL A 343 18.14 1.19 -27.81
N ASN A 344 16.87 0.85 -28.03
CA ASN A 344 16.49 -0.30 -28.86
C ASN A 344 17.01 -0.19 -30.32
N GLY A 345 17.30 1.02 -30.81
CA GLY A 345 17.89 1.24 -32.13
C GLY A 345 19.42 1.08 -32.18
N ILE A 346 20.09 0.88 -31.05
CA ILE A 346 21.55 0.79 -30.96
C ILE A 346 21.99 -0.68 -31.02
N ASP A 347 22.87 -1.03 -31.96
CA ASP A 347 23.52 -2.35 -31.97
C ASP A 347 24.52 -2.44 -30.81
N LYS A 348 24.28 -3.35 -29.86
CA LYS A 348 25.07 -3.56 -28.63
C LYS A 348 25.26 -2.27 -27.79
N PRO A 349 24.22 -1.81 -27.07
CA PRO A 349 24.31 -0.61 -26.25
C PRO A 349 25.34 -0.79 -25.11
N SER A 350 26.09 0.29 -24.83
CA SER A 350 27.02 0.33 -23.70
C SER A 350 26.28 0.53 -22.37
N ARG A 351 26.99 0.38 -21.25
CA ARG A 351 26.43 0.70 -19.93
C ARG A 351 26.01 2.17 -19.85
N GLU A 352 26.78 3.08 -20.44
CA GLU A 352 26.45 4.50 -20.45
C GLU A 352 25.17 4.76 -21.26
N ASP A 353 24.99 4.11 -22.41
CA ASP A 353 23.76 4.24 -23.21
C ASP A 353 22.52 3.78 -22.44
N LEU A 354 22.66 2.74 -21.60
CA LEU A 354 21.58 2.21 -20.77
C LEU A 354 21.25 3.11 -19.56
N MET A 355 22.15 4.01 -19.16
CA MET A 355 21.99 4.88 -17.99
C MET A 355 21.70 6.35 -18.35
N GLU A 356 22.14 6.83 -19.51
CA GLU A 356 22.07 8.25 -19.85
C GLU A 356 20.74 8.64 -20.53
N LEU A 357 19.97 9.52 -19.89
CA LEU A 357 18.79 10.19 -20.45
C LEU A 357 19.25 11.49 -21.15
N LYS A 358 19.09 11.58 -22.47
CA LYS A 358 19.49 12.74 -23.28
C LYS A 358 18.31 13.68 -23.51
N ALA A 359 18.60 14.88 -24.00
CA ALA A 359 17.59 15.90 -24.27
C ALA A 359 16.48 15.44 -25.24
N ASP A 360 16.82 14.54 -26.17
CA ASP A 360 15.90 13.96 -27.15
C ASP A 360 14.90 12.99 -26.51
N ASP A 361 15.22 12.43 -25.34
CA ASP A 361 14.30 11.53 -24.62
C ASP A 361 13.24 12.31 -23.84
N ILE A 362 13.47 13.60 -23.60
CA ILE A 362 12.56 14.43 -22.80
C ILE A 362 11.45 14.96 -23.71
N PRO A 363 10.17 14.83 -23.32
CA PRO A 363 9.06 15.36 -24.10
C PRO A 363 9.16 16.89 -24.28
N SER A 364 8.56 17.42 -25.34
CA SER A 364 8.39 18.87 -25.52
C SER A 364 7.34 19.41 -24.55
N VAL A 365 7.46 20.70 -24.20
CA VAL A 365 6.49 21.40 -23.32
C VAL A 365 5.08 21.46 -23.95
N ALA A 366 4.98 21.34 -25.28
CA ALA A 366 3.71 21.26 -25.99
C ALA A 366 3.40 19.79 -26.36
N GLU A 367 2.12 19.41 -26.17
CA GLU A 367 1.40 18.18 -26.60
C GLU A 367 0.74 17.34 -25.48
N LYS A 368 0.34 17.92 -24.35
CA LYS A 368 -0.72 17.33 -23.49
C LYS A 368 -1.74 18.40 -23.06
N GLU A 369 -2.32 19.07 -24.04
CA GLU A 369 -3.70 19.57 -23.93
C GLU A 369 -4.52 18.69 -24.87
N ASP A 370 -5.22 17.70 -24.30
CA ASP A 370 -6.46 17.12 -24.82
C ASP A 370 -7.07 16.19 -23.76
#